data_AF-A0A8S0FW32-F1
#
_entry.id   AF-A0A8S0FW32-F1
#
_cell.length_a   1.000
_cell.length_b   1.000
_cell.length_c   1.000
_cell.angle_alpha   90.00
_cell.angle_beta   90.00
_cell.angle_gamma   90.00
#
_symmetry.space_group_name_H-M   'P 1'
#
loop_
_entity.id
_entity.type
_entity.pdbx_description
1 polymer ?
#
loop_
_entity_poly.entity_id
_entity_poly.type
_entity_poly.pdbx_seq_one_letter_code
_entity_poly.pdbx_strand_id
1 'polypeptide(L)'
;MPFRSNNPLTRDELLSRFFPQFHPVTTFNSGLSGGSFLIEHQGQRFVVRQPHDPDAPQSAFLRQYRALSQLPACIAPKPHLYLRDWMVVDYLPGEVKTYLPDTNELAGLLYYLSINNRVLAGE
;
A
#
# COMPACT_ATOMS: atom_id res chain seq x y z
N MET A 1 23.09 16.89 9.56
CA MET A 1 22.74 16.42 10.92
C MET A 1 21.22 16.26 10.98
N PRO A 2 20.64 15.05 10.90
CA PRO A 2 19.18 14.93 10.85
C PRO A 2 18.60 14.94 12.27
N PHE A 3 17.65 15.83 12.50
CA PHE A 3 16.83 15.86 13.71
C PHE A 3 16.04 14.55 13.82
N ARG A 4 16.51 13.65 14.68
CA ARG A 4 15.83 12.40 15.01
C ARG A 4 14.87 12.68 16.18
N SER A 5 13.73 13.30 15.90
CA SER A 5 12.65 13.36 16.90
C SER A 5 12.00 11.97 16.99
N ASN A 6 11.81 11.47 18.22
CA ASN A 6 11.08 10.23 18.51
C ASN A 6 9.56 10.40 18.42
N ASN A 7 9.07 11.57 17.99
CA ASN A 7 7.65 11.80 17.84
C ASN A 7 7.05 10.96 16.70
N PRO A 8 5.83 10.43 16.88
CA PRO A 8 5.11 9.78 15.79
C PRO A 8 5.01 10.76 14.62
N LEU A 9 5.34 10.29 13.42
CA LEU A 9 5.19 11.10 12.21
C LEU A 9 3.72 11.35 11.98
N THR A 10 3.31 12.61 11.93
CA THR A 10 1.91 12.94 11.67
C THR A 10 1.59 12.89 10.18
N ARG A 11 0.29 12.83 9.85
CA ARG A 11 -0.19 12.88 8.47
C ARG A 11 0.34 14.10 7.72
N ASP A 12 0.22 15.27 8.34
CA ASP A 12 0.55 16.54 7.69
C ASP A 12 2.08 16.70 7.55
N GLU A 13 2.87 16.18 8.50
CA GLU A 13 4.34 16.09 8.37
C GLU A 13 4.75 15.16 7.23
N LEU A 14 4.08 14.01 7.05
CA LEU A 14 4.35 13.11 5.93
C LEU A 14 4.06 13.80 4.60
N LEU A 15 2.89 14.42 4.46
CA LEU A 15 2.48 15.07 3.22
C LEU A 15 3.36 16.27 2.90
N SER A 16 3.54 17.19 3.83
CA SER A 16 4.39 18.38 3.62
C SER A 16 5.83 18.04 3.27
N ARG A 17 6.38 16.93 3.82
CA ARG A 17 7.77 16.56 3.60
C ARG A 17 8.01 15.71 2.35
N PHE A 18 7.13 14.75 2.07
CA PHE A 18 7.35 13.74 1.02
C PHE A 18 6.42 13.89 -0.17
N PHE A 19 5.25 14.50 0.02
CA PHE A 19 4.24 14.69 -1.03
C PHE A 19 3.66 16.13 -1.02
N PRO A 20 4.49 17.19 -1.04
CA PRO A 20 4.04 18.57 -0.78
C PRO A 20 3.04 19.10 -1.82
N GLN A 21 3.01 18.52 -3.02
CA GLN A 21 2.12 18.90 -4.11
C GLN A 21 0.81 18.11 -4.11
N PHE A 22 0.74 17.03 -3.32
CA PHE A 22 -0.44 16.18 -3.24
C PHE A 22 -1.39 16.69 -2.17
N HIS A 23 -2.68 16.66 -2.48
CA HIS A 23 -3.73 16.99 -1.52
C HIS A 23 -4.56 15.75 -1.19
N PRO A 24 -5.09 15.64 0.05
CA PRO A 24 -6.07 14.61 0.39
C PRO A 24 -7.34 14.77 -0.44
N VAL A 25 -7.92 13.66 -0.91
CA VAL A 25 -9.16 13.65 -1.72
C VAL A 25 -10.32 13.03 -0.95
N THR A 26 -10.08 11.89 -0.29
CA THR A 26 -11.11 11.20 0.51
C THR A 26 -10.47 10.25 1.52
N THR A 27 -11.19 9.95 2.61
CA THR A 27 -10.80 8.90 3.56
C THR A 27 -11.56 7.61 3.23
N PHE A 28 -10.84 6.48 3.22
CA PHE A 28 -11.48 5.18 3.03
C PHE A 28 -12.03 4.69 4.38
N ASN A 29 -13.24 5.15 4.74
CA ASN A 29 -13.89 4.74 5.99
C ASN A 29 -14.52 3.33 5.92
N SER A 30 -14.49 2.66 4.77
CA SER A 30 -15.23 1.42 4.49
C SER A 30 -14.38 0.15 4.40
N GLY A 31 -13.06 0.24 4.60
CA GLY A 31 -12.18 -0.94 4.65
C GLY A 31 -11.90 -1.37 6.09
N LEU A 32 -11.83 -2.69 6.34
CA LEU A 32 -11.36 -3.29 7.60
C LEU A 32 -9.93 -2.89 8.01
N SER A 33 -9.26 -2.03 7.23
CA SER A 33 -7.93 -1.50 7.51
C SER A 33 -7.96 -0.08 8.11
N GLY A 34 -9.12 0.59 8.19
CA GLY A 34 -9.46 1.79 8.99
C GLY A 34 -8.60 3.08 8.91
N GLY A 35 -7.37 3.03 8.40
CA GLY A 35 -6.39 4.12 8.43
C GLY A 35 -5.84 4.49 7.05
N SER A 36 -6.64 4.31 6.00
CA SER A 36 -6.22 4.62 4.62
C SER A 36 -6.93 5.85 4.07
N PHE A 37 -6.21 6.68 3.31
CA PHE A 37 -6.78 7.83 2.60
C PHE A 37 -6.11 8.03 1.23
N LEU A 38 -6.85 8.67 0.33
CA LEU A 38 -6.41 8.97 -1.03
C LEU A 38 -5.76 10.35 -1.06
N ILE A 39 -4.62 10.46 -1.75
CA ILE A 39 -4.01 11.74 -2.13
C ILE A 39 -3.89 11.85 -3.64
N GLU A 40 -4.00 13.07 -4.16
CA GLU A 40 -3.96 13.35 -5.60
C GLU A 40 -3.11 14.58 -5.93
N HIS A 41 -2.43 14.51 -7.06
CA HIS A 41 -1.79 15.66 -7.71
C HIS A 41 -1.81 15.45 -9.23
N GLN A 42 -2.41 16.39 -9.98
CA GLN A 42 -2.43 16.39 -11.46
C GLN A 42 -2.89 15.04 -12.07
N GLY A 43 -3.91 14.42 -11.48
CA GLY A 43 -4.44 13.12 -11.92
C GLY A 43 -3.64 11.90 -11.47
N GLN A 44 -2.45 12.08 -10.87
CA GLN A 44 -1.73 11.01 -10.18
C GLN A 44 -2.32 10.80 -8.80
N ARG A 45 -2.66 9.53 -8.47
CA ARG A 45 -3.32 9.17 -7.22
C ARG A 45 -2.53 8.13 -6.45
N PHE A 46 -2.46 8.31 -5.12
CA PHE A 46 -1.84 7.36 -4.21
C PHE A 46 -2.73 7.08 -3.02
N VAL A 47 -2.61 5.86 -2.49
CA VAL A 47 -3.23 5.48 -1.21
C VAL A 47 -2.16 5.54 -0.13
N VAL A 48 -2.40 6.39 0.86
CA VAL A 48 -1.62 6.44 2.09
C VAL A 48 -2.29 5.52 3.11
N ARG A 49 -1.51 4.64 3.73
CA ARG A 49 -1.98 3.62 4.68
C ARG A 49 -1.24 3.75 6.01
N GLN A 50 -1.96 3.58 7.09
CA GLN A 50 -1.46 3.36 8.44
C GLN A 50 -1.98 2.01 8.96
N PRO A 51 -1.25 1.31 9.86
CA PRO A 51 -1.78 0.15 10.56
C PRO A 51 -3.16 0.44 11.15
N HIS A 52 -4.09 -0.47 10.92
CA HIS A 52 -5.44 -0.35 11.49
C HIS A 52 -5.44 -0.58 12.99
N ASP A 53 -4.72 -1.63 13.38
CA ASP A 53 -4.60 -2.11 14.74
C ASP A 53 -3.32 -1.52 15.32
N PRO A 54 -3.43 -0.61 16.32
CA PRO A 54 -2.26 -0.03 16.97
C PRO A 54 -1.44 -1.07 17.75
N ASP A 55 -2.04 -2.21 18.10
CA ASP A 55 -1.40 -3.29 18.83
C ASP A 55 -0.78 -4.35 17.88
N ALA A 56 -1.04 -4.26 16.57
CA ALA A 56 -0.46 -5.16 15.60
C ALA A 56 1.08 -4.97 15.55
N PRO A 57 1.84 -6.07 15.45
CA PRO A 57 3.29 -5.97 15.41
C PRO A 57 3.73 -5.21 14.17
N GLN A 58 4.66 -4.26 14.34
CA GLN A 58 5.24 -3.48 13.24
C GLN A 58 5.78 -4.36 12.09
N SER A 59 6.24 -5.57 12.41
CA SER A 59 6.72 -6.55 11.44
C SER A 59 5.66 -6.99 10.44
N ALA A 60 4.37 -6.95 10.78
CA ALA A 60 3.27 -7.28 9.86
C ALA A 60 3.17 -6.27 8.72
N PHE A 61 3.18 -4.98 9.04
CA PHE A 61 3.07 -3.91 8.05
C PHE A 61 4.33 -3.78 7.20
N LEU A 62 5.51 -3.94 7.81
CA LEU A 62 6.77 -3.99 7.05
C LEU A 62 6.84 -5.19 6.11
N ARG A 63 6.31 -6.35 6.52
CA ARG A 63 6.21 -7.54 5.65
C ARG A 63 5.32 -7.26 4.45
N GLN A 64 4.19 -6.57 4.65
CA GLN A 64 3.31 -6.16 3.56
C GLN A 64 4.05 -5.26 2.55
N TYR A 65 4.78 -4.25 3.03
CA TYR A 65 5.59 -3.39 2.16
C TYR A 65 6.62 -4.19 1.35
N ARG A 66 7.33 -5.13 1.99
CA ARG A 66 8.32 -5.98 1.31
C ARG A 66 7.68 -6.87 0.26
N ALA A 67 6.52 -7.47 0.56
CA ALA A 67 5.79 -8.30 -0.39
C ALA A 67 5.35 -7.46 -1.61
N LEU A 68 4.77 -6.28 -1.40
CA LEU A 68 4.38 -5.38 -2.49
C LEU A 68 5.58 -4.91 -3.33
N SER A 69 6.75 -4.74 -2.71
CA SER A 69 7.97 -4.32 -3.42
C SER A 69 8.54 -5.39 -4.34
N GLN A 70 8.21 -6.66 -4.07
CA GLN A 70 8.68 -7.81 -4.83
C GLN A 70 7.70 -8.24 -5.92
N LEU A 71 6.42 -7.92 -5.76
CA LEU A 71 5.39 -8.30 -6.72
C LEU A 71 5.46 -7.44 -8.01
N PRO A 72 5.20 -8.03 -9.19
CA PRO A 72 5.07 -7.28 -10.43
C PRO A 72 3.95 -6.23 -10.36
N ALA A 73 4.17 -5.08 -10.97
CA ALA A 73 3.20 -3.98 -11.02
C ALA A 73 1.88 -4.35 -11.74
N CYS A 74 1.88 -5.42 -12.54
CA CYS A 74 0.66 -5.94 -13.16
C CYS A 74 -0.25 -6.72 -12.19
N ILE A 75 0.25 -7.10 -11.01
CA ILE A 75 -0.51 -7.88 -10.01
C ILE A 75 -0.78 -7.06 -8.74
N ALA A 76 0.18 -6.22 -8.33
CA ALA A 76 0.13 -5.53 -7.06
C ALA A 76 0.39 -4.02 -7.23
N PRO A 77 -0.20 -3.17 -6.37
CA PRO A 77 0.12 -1.76 -6.36
C PRO A 77 1.58 -1.56 -5.96
N LYS A 78 2.31 -0.72 -6.71
CA LYS A 78 3.70 -0.43 -6.39
C LYS A 78 3.76 0.37 -5.08
N PRO A 79 4.61 -0.02 -4.12
CA PRO A 79 4.89 0.80 -2.96
C PRO A 79 5.93 1.88 -3.32
N HIS A 80 5.70 3.10 -2.85
CA HIS A 80 6.56 4.27 -3.07
C HIS A 80 7.32 4.70 -1.82
N LEU A 81 6.73 4.50 -0.64
CA LEU A 81 7.32 4.92 0.62
C LEU A 81 6.92 3.96 1.75
N TYR A 82 7.86 3.66 2.63
CA TYR A 82 7.60 3.13 3.97
C TYR A 82 8.39 3.92 5.01
N LEU A 83 7.70 4.56 5.95
CA LEU A 83 8.34 5.36 6.99
C LEU A 83 7.47 5.44 8.24
N ARG A 84 8.01 5.04 9.39
CA ARG A 84 7.36 5.21 10.71
C ARG A 84 5.88 4.79 10.69
N ASP A 85 5.64 3.58 10.17
CA ASP A 85 4.30 2.96 10.06
C ASP A 85 3.34 3.67 9.11
N TRP A 86 3.87 4.48 8.21
CA TRP A 86 3.17 4.94 7.03
C TRP A 86 3.66 4.19 5.79
N MET A 87 2.72 3.80 4.94
CA MET A 87 3.02 3.23 3.63
C MET A 87 2.24 3.97 2.56
N VAL A 88 2.91 4.34 1.46
CA VAL A 88 2.27 4.97 0.30
C VAL A 88 2.38 4.02 -0.88
N VAL A 89 1.25 3.73 -1.51
CA VAL A 89 1.15 2.79 -2.64
C VAL A 89 0.34 3.39 -3.78
N ASP A 90 0.49 2.84 -4.98
CA ASP A 90 -0.37 3.19 -6.12
C ASP A 90 -1.86 3.05 -5.79
N TYR A 91 -2.65 4.01 -6.27
CA TYR A 91 -4.09 3.84 -6.36
C TYR A 91 -4.43 2.99 -7.59
N LEU A 92 -5.09 1.85 -7.36
CA LEU A 92 -5.60 1.01 -8.44
C LEU A 92 -7.03 1.44 -8.78
N PRO A 93 -7.29 1.96 -9.99
CA PRO A 93 -8.64 2.30 -10.41
C PRO A 93 -9.46 1.02 -10.59
N GLY A 94 -10.69 1.03 -10.10
CA GLY A 94 -11.60 -0.09 -10.25
C GLY A 94 -12.53 -0.25 -9.05
N GLU A 95 -13.46 -1.18 -9.20
CA GLU A 95 -14.42 -1.53 -8.15
C GLU A 95 -13.99 -2.82 -7.46
N VAL A 96 -14.21 -2.89 -6.15
CA VAL A 96 -14.08 -4.13 -5.40
C VAL A 96 -15.32 -4.98 -5.70
N LYS A 97 -15.15 -5.99 -6.55
CA LYS A 97 -16.23 -6.94 -6.87
C LYS A 97 -16.51 -7.83 -5.66
N THR A 98 -17.79 -8.06 -5.39
CA THR A 98 -18.25 -8.98 -4.32
C THR A 98 -18.41 -10.43 -4.79
N TYR A 99 -18.26 -10.67 -6.09
CA TYR A 99 -18.27 -11.99 -6.70
C TYR A 99 -16.87 -12.36 -7.18
N LEU A 100 -16.59 -13.67 -7.20
CA LEU A 100 -15.34 -14.19 -7.74
C LEU A 100 -15.33 -14.10 -9.27
N PRO A 101 -14.16 -13.86 -9.89
CA PRO A 101 -14.02 -13.95 -11.35
C PRO A 101 -14.26 -15.38 -11.85
N ASP A 102 -14.28 -15.57 -13.17
CA ASP A 102 -14.38 -16.90 -13.76
C ASP A 102 -13.32 -17.85 -13.20
N THR A 103 -13.65 -19.14 -13.09
CA THR A 103 -12.76 -20.13 -12.46
C THR A 103 -11.42 -20.24 -13.19
N ASN A 104 -11.41 -20.13 -14.52
CA ASN A 104 -10.18 -20.20 -15.29
C ASN A 104 -9.31 -18.95 -15.10
N GLU A 105 -9.94 -17.76 -15.04
CA GLU A 105 -9.24 -16.51 -14.76
C GLU A 105 -8.61 -16.52 -13.36
N LEU A 106 -9.37 -17.01 -12.36
CA LEU A 106 -8.88 -17.15 -10.99
C LEU A 106 -7.72 -18.14 -10.91
N ALA A 107 -7.86 -19.32 -11.53
CA ALA A 107 -6.82 -20.35 -11.55
C ALA A 107 -5.54 -19.84 -12.22
N GLY A 108 -5.68 -19.13 -13.34
CA GLY A 108 -4.55 -18.51 -14.04
C GLY A 108 -3.82 -17.49 -13.18
N LEU A 109 -4.55 -16.61 -12.48
CA LEU A 109 -3.96 -15.62 -11.57
C LEU A 109 -3.23 -16.29 -10.40
N LEU A 110 -3.84 -17.30 -9.78
CA LEU A 110 -3.23 -18.03 -8.66
C LEU A 110 -1.96 -18.77 -9.09
N TYR A 111 -1.97 -19.37 -10.28
CA TYR A 111 -0.80 -20.04 -10.86
C TYR A 111 0.34 -19.03 -11.10
N TYR A 112 0.02 -17.88 -11.69
CA TYR A 112 0.99 -16.81 -11.93
C TYR A 112 1.61 -16.27 -10.63
N LEU A 113 0.79 -16.04 -9.59
CA LEU A 113 1.27 -15.67 -8.26
C LEU A 113 2.22 -16.73 -7.68
N SER A 114 1.85 -18.01 -7.78
CA SER A 114 2.63 -19.11 -7.22
C SER A 114 4.02 -19.23 -7.86
N ILE A 115 4.12 -19.02 -9.18
CA ILE A 115 5.39 -19.09 -9.91
C ILE A 115 6.26 -17.87 -9.65
N ASN A 116 5.69 -16.66 -9.67
CA ASN A 116 6.48 -15.46 -9.43
C ASN A 116 7.08 -15.44 -8.01
N ASN A 117 6.36 -15.99 -7.04
CA ASN A 117 6.87 -16.13 -5.67
C ASN A 117 8.05 -17.13 -5.58
N ARG A 118 8.10 -18.14 -6.46
CA ARG A 118 9.23 -19.07 -6.56
C ARG A 118 10.45 -18.46 -7.23
N VAL A 119 10.27 -17.70 -8.31
CA VAL A 119 11.37 -17.03 -9.03
C VAL A 119 12.07 -15.99 -8.14
N LEU A 120 11.36 -15.38 -7.21
CA LEU A 120 11.92 -14.43 -6.24
C LEU A 120 12.53 -15.10 -5.00
N ALA A 121 12.23 -16.38 -4.77
CA ALA A 121 12.75 -17.17 -3.65
C ALA A 121 14.09 -17.88 -3.95
N GLY A 122 14.59 -17.83 -5.18
CA GLY A 122 15.89 -18.37 -5.54
C GLY A 122 15.97 -19.90 -5.46
N GLU A 123 15.10 -20.59 -6.21
CA GLU A 123 15.35 -21.95 -6.69
C GLU A 123 15.77 -21.93 -8.17
#